data_AF-A0A6B2LJ86-F1
#
_entry.id   AF-A0A6B2LJ86-F1
#
_cell.length_a   1.000
_cell.length_b   1.000
_cell.length_c   1.000
_cell.angle_alpha   90.00
_cell.angle_beta   90.00
_cell.angle_gamma   90.00
#
_symmetry.space_group_name_H-M   'P 1'
#
loop_
_entity.id
_entity.type
_entity.pdbx_description
1 polymer ?
#
loop_
_entity_poly.entity_id
_entity_poly.type
_entity_poly.pdbx_seq_one_letter_code
_entity_poly.pdbx_strand_id
1 'polypeptide(L)'
;MVTDRCSTSALLVVLAHFYPDWILLWMALVSIDLTSHYAHLYCTLSSGATSHKATDEKTNFFLRLYYGNKYVLFVLCAANEAMFLALYLLHFTQDKAFSISRESVMLFLYVTLPLGSMKQFMNVVQMILAFQKMAENDMEKRKVN
;
A
#
# COMPACT_ATOMS: atom_id res chain seq x y z
N MET A 1 -3.70 -2.46 10.61
CA MET A 1 -3.38 -1.46 9.58
C MET A 1 -2.16 -0.63 9.94
N VAL A 2 -2.10 0.13 11.05
CA VAL A 2 -0.88 0.90 11.39
C VAL A 2 0.33 -0.02 11.61
N THR A 3 0.14 -1.16 12.30
CA THR A 3 1.18 -2.19 12.50
C THR A 3 1.76 -2.72 11.19
N ASP A 4 0.88 -3.05 10.24
CA ASP A 4 1.23 -3.66 8.95
C ASP A 4 1.96 -2.66 8.04
N ARG A 5 1.64 -1.36 8.19
CA ARG A 5 2.29 -0.27 7.46
C ARG A 5 3.68 0.01 8.04
N CYS A 6 3.83 -0.05 9.37
CA CYS A 6 5.12 0.05 10.03
C CYS A 6 6.04 -1.13 9.69
N SER A 7 5.54 -2.38 9.70
CA SER A 7 6.32 -3.56 9.32
C SER A 7 6.76 -3.49 7.86
N THR A 8 5.86 -3.12 6.95
CA THR A 8 6.18 -2.96 5.51
C THR A 8 7.23 -1.87 5.31
N SER A 9 7.09 -0.71 5.98
CA SER A 9 8.05 0.40 5.86
C SER A 9 9.44 0.00 6.38
N ALA A 10 9.51 -0.70 7.52
CA ALA A 10 10.77 -1.21 8.05
C ALA A 10 11.44 -2.20 7.09
N LEU A 11 10.67 -3.11 6.49
CA LEU A 11 11.17 -4.06 5.50
C LEU A 11 11.67 -3.37 4.22
N LEU A 12 10.97 -2.33 3.76
CA LEU A 12 11.39 -1.53 2.61
C LEU A 12 12.69 -0.78 2.86
N VAL A 13 12.92 -0.28 4.08
CA VAL A 13 14.19 0.34 4.47
C VAL A 13 15.33 -0.67 4.44
N VAL A 14 15.11 -1.90 4.92
CA VAL A 14 16.10 -2.98 4.83
C VAL A 14 16.39 -3.35 3.37
N LEU A 15 15.36 -3.44 2.53
CA LEU A 15 15.52 -3.68 1.09
C LEU A 15 16.29 -2.56 0.38
N ALA A 16 16.10 -1.30 0.80
CA ALA A 16 16.85 -0.17 0.26
C ALA A 16 18.34 -0.25 0.59
N HIS A 17 18.70 -0.86 1.73
CA HIS A 17 20.09 -1.15 2.07
C HIS A 17 20.69 -2.26 1.20
N PHE A 18 19.93 -3.33 0.93
CA PHE A 18 20.40 -4.47 0.11
C PHE A 18 20.42 -4.18 -1.40
N TYR A 19 19.51 -3.35 -1.89
CA TYR A 19 19.37 -3.00 -3.30
C TYR A 19 19.49 -1.47 -3.49
N PRO A 20 20.69 -0.90 -3.30
CA PRO A 20 20.90 0.56 -3.33
C PRO A 20 20.62 1.19 -4.69
N ASP A 21 20.77 0.45 -5.79
CA ASP A 21 20.50 0.97 -7.15
C ASP A 21 19.03 1.40 -7.32
N TRP A 22 18.12 0.91 -6.46
CA TRP A 22 16.67 1.15 -6.51
C TRP A 22 16.19 2.01 -5.34
N ILE A 23 17.10 2.69 -4.63
CA ILE A 23 16.78 3.46 -3.42
C ILE A 23 15.65 4.48 -3.62
N LEU A 24 15.62 5.16 -4.77
CA LEU A 24 14.57 6.13 -5.10
C LEU A 24 13.19 5.47 -5.20
N LEU A 25 13.13 4.23 -5.73
CA LEU A 25 11.88 3.47 -5.81
C LEU A 25 11.40 3.09 -4.41
N TRP A 26 12.29 2.59 -3.55
CA TRP A 26 11.94 2.23 -2.18
C TRP A 26 11.44 3.44 -1.38
N MET A 27 12.13 4.58 -1.50
CA MET A 27 11.69 5.83 -0.89
C MET A 27 10.33 6.27 -1.41
N ALA A 28 10.11 6.24 -2.73
CA ALA A 28 8.83 6.61 -3.33
C ALA A 28 7.68 5.71 -2.85
N LEU A 29 7.90 4.40 -2.73
CA LEU A 29 6.89 3.47 -2.21
C LEU A 29 6.51 3.79 -0.76
N VAL A 30 7.49 4.04 0.11
CA VAL A 30 7.23 4.43 1.51
C VAL A 30 6.50 5.77 1.57
N SER A 31 6.91 6.76 0.79
CA SER A 31 6.26 8.08 0.75
C SER A 31 4.81 8.00 0.30
N ILE A 32 4.52 7.28 -0.80
CA ILE A 32 3.15 7.11 -1.30
C ILE A 32 2.28 6.40 -0.26
N ASP A 33 2.81 5.37 0.39
CA ASP A 33 2.09 4.60 1.40
C ASP A 33 1.69 5.48 2.60
N LEU A 34 2.65 6.23 3.16
CA LEU A 34 2.41 7.16 4.26
C LEU A 34 1.45 8.29 3.83
N THR A 35 1.73 8.98 2.74
CA THR A 35 0.93 10.12 2.29
C THR A 35 -0.52 9.72 2.02
N SER A 36 -0.76 8.59 1.34
CA SER A 36 -2.12 8.10 1.06
C SER A 36 -2.92 7.86 2.36
N HIS A 37 -2.28 7.27 3.38
CA HIS A 37 -2.94 6.97 4.63
C HIS A 37 -3.20 8.23 5.47
N TYR A 38 -2.20 9.11 5.61
CA TYR A 38 -2.34 10.37 6.35
C TYR A 38 -3.35 11.31 5.70
N ALA A 39 -3.40 11.40 4.37
CA ALA A 39 -4.40 12.19 3.67
C ALA A 39 -5.83 11.69 3.96
N HIS A 40 -6.04 10.37 3.92
CA HIS A 40 -7.33 9.78 4.23
C HIS A 40 -7.72 10.00 5.70
N LEU A 41 -6.78 9.81 6.65
CA LEU A 41 -7.01 10.07 8.07
C LEU A 41 -7.38 11.54 8.32
N TYR A 42 -6.65 12.47 7.71
CA TYR A 42 -6.91 13.90 7.81
C TYR A 42 -8.31 14.25 7.29
N CYS A 43 -8.72 13.71 6.14
CA CYS A 43 -10.09 13.88 5.63
C CYS A 43 -11.14 13.40 6.63
N THR A 44 -10.96 12.21 7.21
CA THR A 44 -11.91 11.67 8.20
C THR A 44 -12.00 12.54 9.45
N LEU A 45 -10.87 13.05 9.96
CA LEU A 45 -10.84 13.92 11.14
C LEU A 45 -11.41 15.31 10.85
N SER A 46 -11.03 15.90 9.71
CA SER A 46 -11.40 17.28 9.33
C SER A 46 -12.88 17.43 8.97
N SER A 47 -13.53 16.36 8.49
CA SER A 47 -14.98 16.34 8.25
C SER A 47 -15.81 16.24 9.54
N GLY A 48 -15.21 15.97 10.71
CA GLY A 48 -15.93 15.83 12.00
C GLY A 48 -17.00 14.71 12.01
N ALA A 49 -17.04 13.89 10.95
CA ALA A 49 -18.16 13.02 10.68
C ALA A 49 -18.06 11.73 11.50
N THR A 50 -18.70 11.73 12.67
CA THR A 50 -19.23 10.52 13.30
C THR A 50 -20.34 9.96 12.42
N SER A 51 -19.96 9.19 11.39
CA SER A 51 -20.91 8.35 10.65
C SER A 51 -22.09 9.10 9.99
N HIS A 52 -21.83 9.98 9.03
CA HIS A 52 -22.85 10.21 7.99
C HIS A 52 -22.61 9.24 6.84
N LYS A 53 -23.36 8.13 6.91
CA LYS A 53 -23.59 7.15 5.85
C LYS A 53 -23.86 7.86 4.51
N ALA A 54 -22.83 8.05 3.74
CA ALA A 54 -22.88 8.05 2.29
C ALA A 54 -21.53 7.49 1.88
N THR A 55 -21.48 6.17 1.71
CA THR A 55 -20.60 5.59 0.71
C THR A 55 -20.98 6.29 -0.58
N ASP A 56 -20.31 7.40 -0.88
CA ASP A 56 -20.56 8.20 -2.06
C ASP A 56 -20.53 7.23 -3.23
N GLU A 57 -21.65 7.14 -3.96
CA GLU A 57 -21.87 6.23 -5.08
C GLU A 57 -20.82 6.45 -6.19
N LYS A 58 -19.96 7.47 -6.05
CA LYS A 58 -18.74 7.74 -6.82
C LYS A 58 -17.50 6.95 -6.37
N THR A 59 -17.64 5.93 -5.51
CA THR A 59 -16.48 5.08 -5.21
C THR A 59 -16.16 4.24 -6.45
N ASN A 60 -15.00 4.50 -7.07
CA ASN A 60 -14.49 3.74 -8.20
C ASN A 60 -14.70 2.22 -8.01
N PHE A 61 -15.16 1.53 -9.06
CA PHE A 61 -15.46 0.08 -9.04
C PHE A 61 -14.34 -0.75 -8.37
N PHE A 62 -13.09 -0.39 -8.62
CA PHE A 62 -11.91 -0.99 -7.99
C PHE A 62 -11.88 -0.83 -6.47
N LEU A 63 -12.24 0.33 -5.92
CA LEU A 63 -12.35 0.52 -4.47
C LEU A 63 -13.51 -0.30 -3.89
N ARG A 64 -14.63 -0.40 -4.61
CA ARG A 64 -15.78 -1.20 -4.16
C ARG A 64 -15.46 -2.69 -4.11
N LEU A 65 -14.69 -3.20 -5.07
CA LEU A 65 -14.22 -4.58 -5.05
C LEU A 65 -13.18 -4.82 -3.94
N TYR A 66 -12.27 -3.85 -3.75
CA TYR A 66 -11.20 -3.91 -2.75
C TYR A 66 -11.73 -3.87 -1.31
N TYR A 67 -12.70 -3.00 -1.01
CA TYR A 67 -13.33 -2.88 0.31
C TYR A 67 -14.57 -3.75 0.50
N GLY A 68 -15.19 -4.22 -0.59
CA GLY A 68 -16.38 -5.07 -0.54
C GLY A 68 -16.11 -6.51 -0.13
N ASN A 69 -14.86 -6.98 -0.23
CA ASN A 69 -14.49 -8.33 0.18
C ASN A 69 -13.23 -8.32 1.07
N LYS A 70 -13.43 -8.58 2.37
CA LYS A 70 -12.36 -8.71 3.38
C LYS A 70 -11.27 -9.71 2.99
N TYR A 71 -11.61 -10.77 2.24
CA TYR A 71 -10.64 -11.77 1.80
C TYR A 71 -9.72 -11.22 0.71
N VAL A 72 -10.24 -10.42 -0.22
CA VAL A 72 -9.43 -9.78 -1.27
C VAL A 72 -8.45 -8.80 -0.65
N LEU A 73 -8.91 -8.00 0.32
CA LEU A 73 -8.05 -7.08 1.07
C LEU A 73 -6.90 -7.81 1.77
N PHE A 74 -7.22 -8.91 2.46
CA PHE A 74 -6.24 -9.72 3.17
C PHE A 74 -5.23 -10.37 2.22
N VAL A 75 -5.71 -10.99 1.14
CA VAL A 75 -4.85 -11.65 0.13
C VAL A 75 -3.92 -10.65 -0.54
N LEU A 76 -4.40 -9.46 -0.92
CA LEU A 76 -3.54 -8.43 -1.53
C LEU A 76 -2.50 -7.89 -0.55
N CYS A 77 -2.84 -7.74 0.73
CA CYS A 77 -1.89 -7.31 1.75
C CYS A 77 -0.84 -8.39 2.04
N ALA A 78 -1.27 -9.64 2.21
CA ALA A 78 -0.39 -10.78 2.42
C ALA A 78 0.53 -11.03 1.22
N ALA A 79 0.02 -10.92 0.00
CA ALA A 79 0.82 -11.05 -1.22
C ALA A 79 1.85 -9.94 -1.38
N ASN A 80 1.50 -8.71 -0.97
CA ASN A 80 2.43 -7.57 -0.98
C ASN A 80 3.57 -7.76 0.04
N GLU A 81 3.27 -8.18 1.28
CA GLU A 81 4.31 -8.52 2.25
C GLU A 81 5.17 -9.70 1.79
N ALA A 82 4.54 -10.73 1.24
CA ALA A 82 5.22 -11.90 0.68
C ALA A 82 6.18 -11.54 -0.45
N MET A 83 5.82 -10.59 -1.31
CA MET A 83 6.70 -10.11 -2.39
C MET A 83 7.97 -9.45 -1.83
N PHE A 84 7.85 -8.56 -0.85
CA PHE A 84 9.01 -7.92 -0.23
C PHE A 84 9.87 -8.92 0.55
N LEU A 85 9.22 -9.88 1.23
CA LEU A 85 9.93 -10.96 1.91
C LEU A 85 10.66 -11.87 0.92
N ALA A 86 10.08 -12.14 -0.25
CA ALA A 86 10.73 -12.91 -1.32
C ALA A 86 11.98 -12.19 -1.85
N LEU A 87 11.93 -10.87 -2.04
CA LEU A 87 13.09 -10.06 -2.42
C LEU A 87 14.19 -10.05 -1.35
N TYR A 88 13.79 -10.04 -0.07
CA TYR A 88 14.71 -10.17 1.06
C TYR A 88 15.39 -11.56 1.05
N LEU A 89 14.62 -12.64 0.90
CA LEU A 89 15.17 -13.99 0.80
C LEU A 89 16.06 -14.19 -0.42
N LEU A 90 15.73 -13.56 -1.56
CA LEU A 90 16.50 -13.64 -2.79
C LEU A 90 17.94 -13.13 -2.59
N HIS A 91 18.13 -12.09 -1.77
CA HIS A 91 19.45 -11.56 -1.42
C HIS A 91 20.32 -12.63 -0.75
N PHE A 92 19.77 -13.36 0.24
CA PHE A 92 20.50 -14.41 0.96
C PHE A 92 20.68 -15.70 0.17
N THR A 93 19.79 -16.00 -0.80
CA THR A 93 19.93 -17.19 -1.66
C THR A 93 21.09 -17.11 -2.65
N GLN A 94 21.77 -15.95 -2.75
CA GLN A 94 23.02 -15.83 -3.50
C GLN A 94 24.18 -16.51 -2.77
N ASP A 95 24.16 -16.52 -1.44
CA ASP A 95 25.11 -17.25 -0.62
C ASP A 95 24.69 -18.72 -0.51
N LYS A 96 25.60 -19.64 -0.86
CA LYS A 96 25.37 -21.10 -0.85
C LYS A 96 25.02 -21.70 0.52
N ALA A 97 24.89 -20.88 1.56
CA ALA A 97 24.55 -21.29 2.92
C ALA A 97 23.05 -21.55 3.12
N PHE A 98 22.19 -21.13 2.19
CA PHE A 98 20.74 -21.25 2.35
C PHE A 98 20.17 -22.49 1.63
N SER A 99 19.46 -23.36 2.36
CA SER A 99 18.91 -24.63 1.84
C SER A 99 17.74 -24.46 0.84
N ILE A 100 17.16 -23.27 0.71
CA ILE A 100 16.06 -23.02 -0.24
C ILE A 100 16.68 -22.69 -1.60
N SER A 101 16.25 -23.41 -2.65
CA SER A 101 16.75 -23.15 -3.99
C SER A 101 16.29 -21.78 -4.49
N ARG A 102 17.24 -21.02 -5.07
CA ARG A 102 17.00 -19.69 -5.64
C ARG A 102 15.84 -19.67 -6.65
N GLU A 103 15.69 -20.74 -7.42
CA GLU A 103 14.62 -20.88 -8.41
C GLU A 103 13.22 -20.88 -7.77
N SER A 104 13.08 -21.54 -6.60
CA SER A 104 11.80 -21.56 -5.87
C SER A 104 11.43 -20.17 -5.37
N VAL A 105 12.41 -19.41 -4.87
CA VAL A 105 12.20 -18.03 -4.40
C VAL A 105 11.85 -17.09 -5.57
N MET A 106 12.50 -17.27 -6.72
CA MET A 106 12.15 -16.51 -7.93
C MET A 106 10.75 -16.82 -8.44
N LEU A 107 10.35 -18.10 -8.48
CA LEU A 107 8.99 -18.48 -8.87
C LEU A 107 7.94 -17.86 -7.93
N PHE A 108 8.19 -17.93 -6.62
CA PHE A 108 7.34 -17.32 -5.61
C PHE A 108 7.25 -15.79 -5.79
N LEU A 109 8.36 -15.13 -6.10
CA LEU A 109 8.38 -13.72 -6.43
C LEU A 109 7.53 -13.42 -7.67
N TYR A 110 7.67 -14.17 -8.76
CA TYR A 110 6.90 -13.94 -9.99
C TYR A 110 5.38 -14.10 -9.78
N VAL A 111 4.96 -15.01 -8.90
CA VAL A 111 3.54 -15.20 -8.57
C VAL A 111 3.01 -14.05 -7.69
N THR A 112 3.82 -13.55 -6.75
CA THR A 112 3.41 -12.50 -5.80
C THR A 112 3.52 -11.08 -6.38
N LEU A 113 4.41 -10.87 -7.35
CA LEU A 113 4.66 -9.59 -8.02
C LEU A 113 3.42 -8.94 -8.67
N PRO A 114 2.57 -9.64 -9.43
CA PRO A 114 1.35 -9.03 -9.99
C PRO A 114 0.37 -8.58 -8.90
N LEU A 115 0.28 -9.34 -7.80
CA LEU A 115 -0.59 -9.02 -6.68
C LEU A 115 -0.06 -7.83 -5.86
N GLY A 116 1.25 -7.78 -5.62
CA GLY A 116 1.90 -6.63 -4.97
C GLY A 116 1.81 -5.36 -5.81
N SER A 117 1.98 -5.48 -7.13
CA SER A 117 1.83 -4.34 -8.06
C SER A 117 0.40 -3.79 -8.04
N MET A 118 -0.61 -4.68 -8.03
CA MET A 118 -2.01 -4.28 -7.88
C MET A 118 -2.23 -3.53 -6.56
N LYS A 119 -1.62 -3.99 -5.46
CA LYS A 119 -1.70 -3.30 -4.17
C LYS A 119 -1.09 -1.89 -4.22
N GLN A 120 0.04 -1.69 -4.89
CA GLN A 120 0.64 -0.37 -5.05
C GLN A 120 -0.16 0.56 -5.96
N PHE A 121 -0.76 0.03 -7.02
CA PHE A 121 -1.72 0.78 -7.81
C PHE A 121 -2.91 1.26 -6.95
N MET A 122 -3.45 0.39 -6.10
CA MET A 122 -4.54 0.76 -5.19
C MET A 122 -4.13 1.86 -4.19
N ASN A 123 -2.89 1.83 -3.67
CA ASN A 123 -2.38 2.88 -2.79
C ASN A 123 -2.36 4.26 -3.52
N VAL A 124 -1.97 4.30 -4.80
CA VAL A 124 -2.01 5.54 -5.61
C VAL A 124 -3.45 6.01 -5.84
N VAL A 125 -4.36 5.10 -6.19
CA VAL A 125 -5.78 5.44 -6.38
C VAL A 125 -6.39 5.98 -5.07
N GLN A 126 -6.08 5.36 -3.94
CA GLN A 126 -6.52 5.83 -2.62
C GLN A 126 -6.01 7.24 -2.31
N MET A 127 -4.77 7.55 -2.70
CA MET A 127 -4.21 8.88 -2.53
C MET A 127 -4.96 9.95 -3.34
N ILE A 128 -5.22 9.69 -4.62
CA ILE A 128 -5.94 10.64 -5.50
C ILE A 128 -7.35 10.90 -4.96
N LEU A 129 -8.05 9.85 -4.55
CA LEU A 129 -9.39 9.97 -3.97
C LEU A 129 -9.39 10.73 -2.64
N ALA A 130 -8.38 10.52 -1.80
CA ALA A 130 -8.24 11.29 -0.57
C ALA A 130 -8.02 12.79 -0.85
N PHE A 131 -7.20 13.13 -1.85
CA PHE A 131 -6.99 14.53 -2.23
C PHE A 131 -8.24 15.19 -2.82
N GLN A 132 -9.00 14.48 -3.67
CA GLN A 132 -10.27 14.98 -4.18
C GLN A 132 -11.25 15.27 -3.04
N LYS A 133 -11.40 14.32 -2.11
CA LYS A 133 -12.27 14.48 -0.95
C LYS A 133 -11.81 15.61 -0.03
N MET A 134 -10.49 15.83 0.09
CA MET A 134 -9.93 16.95 0.85
C MET A 134 -10.31 18.30 0.23
N ALA A 135 -10.23 18.42 -1.10
CA ALA A 135 -10.61 19.63 -1.81
C ALA A 135 -12.11 19.92 -1.69
N GLU A 136 -12.96 18.90 -1.78
CA GLU A 136 -14.40 19.03 -1.58
C GLU A 136 -14.74 19.53 -0.17
N ASN A 137 -14.14 18.91 0.86
CA ASN A 137 -14.30 19.34 2.26
C ASN A 137 -13.88 20.80 2.48
N ASP A 138 -12.79 21.26 1.86
CA ASP A 138 -12.32 22.65 1.98
C ASP A 138 -13.31 23.62 1.31
N MET A 139 -13.84 23.25 0.14
CA MET A 139 -14.86 24.04 -0.55
C MET A 139 -16.17 24.14 0.24
N GLU A 140 -16.58 23.08 0.93
CA GLU A 140 -17.77 23.11 1.79
C GLU A 140 -17.58 24.02 3.00
N LYS A 141 -16.42 23.97 3.67
CA LYS A 141 -16.10 24.86 4.79
C LYS A 141 -16.15 26.33 4.40
N ARG A 142 -15.75 26.67 3.17
CA ARG A 142 -15.81 28.04 2.63
C ARG A 142 -17.22 28.53 2.31
N LYS A 143 -18.21 27.65 2.15
CA LYS A 143 -19.61 28.03 1.90
C LYS A 143 -20.40 28.30 3.19
N VAL A 144 -19.92 27.77 4.33
CA VAL A 144 -20.58 27.88 5.63
C VAL A 144 -20.11 29.13 6.41
N ASN A 145 -18.94 29.68 6.07
CA ASN A 145 -18.48 31.00 6.50
C ASN A 145 -18.99 32.10 5.57
#